data_AF-A0AAD7A5M2-F1
#
_entry.id   AF-A0AAD7A5M2-F1
#
_cell.length_a   1.000
_cell.length_b   1.000
_cell.length_c   1.000
_cell.angle_alpha   90.00
_cell.angle_beta   90.00
_cell.angle_gamma   90.00
#
_symmetry.space_group_name_H-M   'P 1'
#
loop_
_entity.id
_entity.type
_entity.pdbx_description
1 polymer ?
#
loop_
_entity_poly.entity_id
_entity_poly.type
_entity_poly.pdbx_seq_one_letter_code
_entity_poly.pdbx_strand_id
1 'polypeptide(L)'
;MHLGSLAMSVFLATSAFAQSIVVGAPSPGANIPLGSNLTVQIERHNSLSSSNEVSVAIGFKVCDAIEGCGPSAQVLYNGPYTPTLHTPTFPGQLSNYQNFTFPSPFSAPGPVQLTVVHFFDVGASENIPLVETLSVDFNIDPSNQGVDMVLSFIFSTPFLSSDLVALRFFLGAAEGCTTAGLMLIASMFYIRVEIGERIGWTFQCNGFATIIGGFLAFGAAHVAPTSKPNQWQALYLITCLLTLVICVWFAFAMPDNPTTARFLSEEEKARILVVRRVQDNQNGIETKKWKRDQFVECLKDYKTWMWFFWCAIANLQNGLGTESARVIKLFGFTTLQTTLLNIPSGVAQIIGITLGCYILRRFPNGRAWIHNIFFIPNILAALIQIFLPYSNRIGHLTAIYILNMGGGTSFVMILSWVTSATAGHTKKLATNGIFLIGYGLGQTLCTQFWKAQYEPKFIVPWTICLASYAADIAIVTALWFLLRAENARRDALSAEKGGEAADYHFGYLRTVDASGQEVKVKVEKGLLDLTDRQNLAFRYVL
;
A
#
# COMPACT_ATOMS: atom_id res chain seq x y z
N MET A 1 13.56 69.67 -5.13
CA MET A 1 12.10 69.61 -4.91
C MET A 1 11.43 68.32 -5.43
N HIS A 2 12.16 67.40 -6.09
CA HIS A 2 11.57 66.17 -6.68
C HIS A 2 11.70 64.87 -5.87
N LEU A 3 12.44 64.84 -4.74
CA LEU A 3 12.53 63.63 -3.90
C LEU A 3 11.34 63.44 -2.94
N GLY A 4 10.71 64.54 -2.50
CA GLY A 4 9.57 64.48 -1.55
C GLY A 4 8.29 63.93 -2.18
N SER A 5 8.05 64.21 -3.46
CA SER A 5 6.86 63.71 -4.18
C SER A 5 6.93 62.21 -4.48
N LEU A 6 8.14 61.66 -4.68
CA LEU A 6 8.32 60.22 -4.92
C LEU A 6 8.26 59.43 -3.60
N ALA A 7 8.79 59.98 -2.51
CA ALA A 7 8.70 59.36 -1.20
C ALA A 7 7.26 59.34 -0.66
N MET A 8 6.46 60.40 -0.94
CA MET A 8 5.06 60.46 -0.49
C MET A 8 4.13 59.58 -1.34
N SER A 9 4.40 59.38 -2.63
CA SER A 9 3.67 58.41 -3.46
C SER A 9 4.07 56.96 -3.13
N VAL A 10 5.33 56.71 -2.79
CA VAL A 10 5.77 55.39 -2.29
C VAL A 10 5.21 55.10 -0.88
N PHE A 11 5.09 56.11 -0.01
CA PHE A 11 4.46 55.94 1.32
C PHE A 11 2.93 55.75 1.24
N LEU A 12 2.24 56.43 0.32
CA LEU A 12 0.81 56.21 0.06
C LEU A 12 0.59 54.81 -0.55
N ALA A 13 1.46 54.37 -1.45
CA ALA A 13 1.41 53.02 -2.00
C ALA A 13 1.66 51.96 -0.92
N THR A 14 2.66 52.13 -0.04
CA THR A 14 2.93 51.15 1.03
C THR A 14 1.89 51.16 2.14
N SER A 15 1.20 52.28 2.41
CA SER A 15 0.06 52.30 3.34
C SER A 15 -1.20 51.64 2.76
N ALA A 16 -1.38 51.67 1.43
CA ALA A 16 -2.52 51.02 0.77
C ALA A 16 -2.41 49.48 0.76
N PHE A 17 -1.19 48.93 0.70
CA PHE A 17 -0.97 47.48 0.80
C PHE A 17 -1.12 46.90 2.22
N ALA A 18 -1.20 47.74 3.27
CA ALA A 18 -1.41 47.29 4.64
C ALA A 18 -2.91 47.15 5.02
N GLN A 19 -3.82 47.38 4.06
CA GLN A 19 -5.26 47.48 4.29
C GLN A 19 -6.06 46.38 3.56
N SER A 20 -5.38 45.36 3.03
CA SER A 20 -6.03 44.34 2.19
C SER A 20 -7.02 43.49 2.99
N ILE A 21 -8.23 43.35 2.46
CA ILE A 21 -9.13 42.27 2.90
C ILE A 21 -8.50 40.91 2.56
N VAL A 22 -8.93 39.83 3.22
CA VAL A 22 -8.48 38.47 2.91
C VAL A 22 -9.69 37.55 2.78
N VAL A 23 -9.67 36.69 1.76
CA VAL A 23 -10.68 35.64 1.63
C VAL A 23 -10.28 34.48 2.54
N GLY A 24 -10.95 34.36 3.69
CA GLY A 24 -10.70 33.30 4.68
C GLY A 24 -11.29 31.94 4.28
N ALA A 25 -12.33 31.93 3.44
CA ALA A 25 -12.92 30.74 2.86
C ALA A 25 -13.61 31.08 1.52
N PRO A 26 -13.60 30.20 0.51
CA PRO A 26 -12.81 28.97 0.43
C PRO A 26 -11.31 29.28 0.34
N SER A 27 -10.47 28.41 0.90
CA SER A 27 -9.01 28.56 0.80
C SER A 27 -8.56 28.33 -0.66
N PRO A 28 -7.46 28.95 -1.12
CA PRO A 28 -6.90 28.67 -2.44
C PRO A 28 -6.68 27.17 -2.66
N GLY A 29 -7.21 26.64 -3.77
CA GLY A 29 -7.16 25.22 -4.12
C GLY A 29 -8.12 24.31 -3.35
N ALA A 30 -9.09 24.86 -2.61
CA ALA A 30 -10.08 24.05 -1.91
C ALA A 30 -10.97 23.25 -2.89
N ASN A 31 -11.44 22.09 -2.44
CA ASN A 31 -12.42 21.30 -3.19
C ASN A 31 -13.80 21.40 -2.52
N ILE A 32 -14.78 21.90 -3.26
CA ILE A 32 -16.15 22.08 -2.80
C ILE A 32 -17.04 21.04 -3.49
N PRO A 33 -17.77 20.19 -2.76
CA PRO A 33 -18.64 19.20 -3.39
C PRO A 33 -19.82 19.88 -4.11
N LEU A 34 -20.13 19.39 -5.31
CA LEU A 34 -21.27 19.86 -6.11
C LEU A 34 -22.57 19.75 -5.31
N GLY A 35 -23.37 20.81 -5.30
CA GLY A 35 -24.62 20.90 -4.52
C GLY A 35 -24.46 21.34 -3.07
N SER A 36 -23.25 21.62 -2.58
CA SER A 36 -23.05 22.24 -1.26
C SER A 36 -23.20 23.76 -1.28
N ASN A 37 -23.46 24.35 -0.11
CA ASN A 37 -23.51 25.80 0.05
C ASN A 37 -22.10 26.38 -0.01
N LEU A 38 -21.88 27.35 -0.90
CA LEU A 38 -20.63 28.10 -0.96
C LEU A 38 -20.64 29.14 0.16
N THR A 39 -19.67 29.06 1.07
CA THR A 39 -19.46 30.10 2.08
C THR A 39 -18.22 30.91 1.70
N VAL A 40 -18.41 32.19 1.41
CA VAL A 40 -17.32 33.14 1.18
C VAL A 40 -17.13 33.95 2.47
N GLN A 41 -16.01 33.73 3.14
CA GLN A 41 -15.63 34.46 4.35
C GLN A 41 -14.66 35.56 3.94
N ILE A 42 -15.02 36.82 4.20
CA ILE A 42 -14.17 37.98 3.91
C ILE A 42 -13.74 38.57 5.24
N GLU A 43 -12.45 38.51 5.49
CA GLU A 43 -11.79 39.03 6.67
C GLU A 43 -11.21 40.42 6.45
N ARG A 44 -11.30 41.24 7.50
CA ARG A 44 -10.59 42.50 7.61
C ARG A 44 -9.55 42.41 8.74
N HIS A 45 -8.29 42.68 8.44
CA HIS A 45 -7.26 42.82 9.46
C HIS A 45 -7.50 44.08 10.31
N ASN A 46 -7.17 44.03 11.61
CA ASN A 46 -7.25 45.19 12.49
C ASN A 46 -6.21 46.24 12.07
N SER A 47 -6.60 47.19 11.23
CA SER A 47 -5.76 48.31 10.80
C SER A 47 -5.85 49.48 11.76
N LEU A 48 -4.74 50.20 12.00
CA LEU A 48 -4.67 51.42 12.82
C LEU A 48 -5.29 52.68 12.15
N SER A 49 -5.72 52.59 10.89
CA SER A 49 -6.29 53.70 10.12
C SER A 49 -7.82 53.70 10.12
N SER A 50 -8.44 54.88 10.14
CA SER A 50 -9.89 55.08 9.95
C SER A 50 -10.28 54.84 8.48
N SER A 51 -10.64 53.59 8.15
CA SER A 51 -11.23 53.20 6.86
C SER A 51 -12.69 52.78 7.06
N ASN A 52 -13.59 53.34 6.25
CA ASN A 52 -15.02 53.00 6.22
C ASN A 52 -15.29 52.03 5.07
N GLU A 53 -15.89 50.88 5.38
CA GLU A 53 -16.28 49.91 4.36
C GLU A 53 -17.58 50.33 3.69
N VAL A 54 -17.60 50.29 2.35
CA VAL A 54 -18.76 50.72 1.57
C VAL A 54 -19.53 49.51 1.06
N SER A 55 -18.87 48.65 0.27
CA SER A 55 -19.53 47.51 -0.35
C SER A 55 -18.55 46.45 -0.82
N VAL A 56 -19.06 45.23 -1.02
CA VAL A 56 -18.33 44.14 -1.67
C VAL A 56 -19.19 43.56 -2.80
N ALA A 57 -18.54 43.26 -3.92
CA ALA A 57 -19.08 42.43 -4.97
C ALA A 57 -18.33 41.09 -5.03
N ILE A 58 -19.08 39.98 -5.05
CA ILE A 58 -18.55 38.61 -5.14
C ILE A 58 -19.04 38.02 -6.45
N GLY A 59 -18.12 37.53 -7.28
CA GLY A 59 -18.46 36.83 -8.52
C GLY A 59 -17.55 35.63 -8.74
N PHE A 60 -17.96 34.73 -9.63
CA PHE A 60 -17.14 33.59 -10.02
C PHE A 60 -17.15 33.38 -11.52
N LYS A 61 -16.15 32.63 -11.97
CA LYS A 61 -15.94 32.27 -13.36
C LYS A 61 -15.58 30.79 -13.43
N VAL A 62 -16.31 30.03 -14.25
CA VAL A 62 -15.97 28.62 -14.49
C VAL A 62 -14.86 28.57 -15.53
N CYS A 63 -13.83 27.80 -15.25
CA CYS A 63 -12.66 27.68 -16.09
C CYS A 63 -12.65 26.32 -16.80
N ASP A 64 -12.23 26.30 -18.06
CA ASP A 64 -11.96 25.04 -18.77
C ASP A 64 -10.50 24.65 -18.58
N ALA A 65 -10.25 23.35 -18.38
CA ALA A 65 -8.93 22.81 -18.07
C ALA A 65 -7.88 23.00 -19.19
N ILE A 66 -8.31 23.42 -20.39
CA ILE A 66 -7.47 23.51 -21.60
C ILE A 66 -7.42 24.94 -22.16
N GLU A 67 -8.51 25.70 -22.12
CA GLU A 67 -8.62 27.04 -22.75
C GLU A 67 -8.58 28.22 -21.77
N GLY A 68 -8.41 27.96 -20.46
CA GLY A 68 -8.46 28.99 -19.44
C GLY A 68 -9.89 29.43 -19.10
N CYS A 69 -10.04 30.50 -18.33
CA CYS A 69 -11.37 30.93 -17.88
C CYS A 69 -12.09 31.72 -18.99
N GLY A 70 -13.26 31.24 -19.45
CA GLY A 70 -14.07 31.87 -20.51
C GLY A 70 -14.82 33.15 -20.04
N PRO A 71 -15.14 34.12 -20.91
CA PRO A 71 -15.45 35.52 -20.55
C PRO A 71 -16.69 35.76 -19.65
N SER A 72 -17.51 34.75 -19.42
CA SER A 72 -18.75 34.85 -18.65
C SER A 72 -18.49 34.74 -17.14
N ALA A 73 -18.44 35.88 -16.45
CA ALA A 73 -18.42 35.94 -14.98
C ALA A 73 -19.84 36.12 -14.43
N GLN A 74 -20.22 35.34 -13.43
CA GLN A 74 -21.51 35.44 -12.75
C GLN A 74 -21.34 36.12 -11.39
N VAL A 75 -22.14 37.15 -11.11
CA VAL A 75 -22.14 37.86 -9.83
C VAL A 75 -23.06 37.13 -8.85
N LEU A 76 -22.53 36.79 -7.68
CA LEU A 76 -23.24 36.13 -6.57
C LEU A 76 -23.79 37.14 -5.57
N TYR A 77 -23.06 38.23 -5.33
CA TYR A 77 -23.44 39.25 -4.36
C TYR A 77 -22.92 40.62 -4.77
N ASN A 78 -23.70 41.66 -4.49
CA ASN A 78 -23.30 43.05 -4.57
C ASN A 78 -24.09 43.81 -3.50
N GLY A 79 -23.41 44.29 -2.45
CA GLY A 79 -24.10 44.92 -1.32
C GLY A 79 -23.14 45.41 -0.24
N PRO A 80 -23.69 45.95 0.87
CA PRO A 80 -22.90 46.52 1.95
C PRO A 80 -22.06 45.47 2.67
N TYR A 81 -20.82 45.85 3.02
CA TYR A 81 -19.90 45.02 3.80
C TYR A 81 -19.74 45.61 5.19
N THR A 82 -20.17 44.87 6.22
CA THR A 82 -20.14 45.28 7.62
C THR A 82 -19.57 44.14 8.45
N PRO A 83 -18.23 44.04 8.59
CA PRO A 83 -17.59 42.95 9.32
C PRO A 83 -17.92 43.03 10.82
N THR A 84 -18.23 41.89 11.43
CA THR A 84 -18.52 41.79 12.85
C THR A 84 -17.32 41.25 13.60
N LEU A 85 -17.07 41.81 14.80
CA LEU A 85 -15.96 41.40 15.63
C LEU A 85 -16.33 40.12 16.38
N HIS A 86 -15.56 39.06 16.13
CA HIS A 86 -15.77 37.73 16.73
C HIS A 86 -14.67 37.45 17.75
N THR A 87 -15.06 36.96 18.94
CA THR A 87 -14.11 36.59 20.00
C THR A 87 -13.34 35.34 19.59
N PRO A 88 -12.00 35.39 19.42
CA PRO A 88 -11.23 34.23 19.00
C PRO A 88 -11.21 33.16 20.09
N THR A 89 -11.61 31.93 19.75
CA THR A 89 -11.60 30.77 20.67
C THR A 89 -10.27 30.01 20.68
N PHE A 90 -9.40 30.25 19.68
CA PHE A 90 -8.07 29.65 19.57
C PHE A 90 -7.03 30.66 19.08
N PRO A 91 -5.74 30.52 19.45
CA PRO A 91 -4.67 31.36 18.91
C PRO A 91 -4.53 31.15 17.40
N GLY A 92 -4.65 32.24 16.62
CA GLY A 92 -4.65 32.22 15.15
C GLY A 92 -6.04 32.27 14.49
N GLN A 93 -7.11 32.31 15.28
CA GLN A 93 -8.47 32.49 14.75
C GLN A 93 -8.74 33.96 14.39
N LEU A 94 -9.27 34.16 13.18
CA LEU A 94 -9.61 35.45 12.58
C LEU A 94 -10.63 36.21 13.45
N SER A 95 -10.37 37.48 13.75
CA SER A 95 -11.14 38.25 14.75
C SER A 95 -12.21 39.18 14.17
N ASN A 96 -12.16 39.52 12.87
CA ASN A 96 -13.10 40.47 12.26
C ASN A 96 -13.45 40.04 10.82
N TYR A 97 -14.62 39.43 10.63
CA TYR A 97 -15.03 38.85 9.35
C TYR A 97 -16.55 38.94 9.12
N GLN A 98 -16.97 38.79 7.86
CA GLN A 98 -18.36 38.57 7.47
C GLN A 98 -18.46 37.35 6.56
N ASN A 99 -19.48 36.51 6.81
CA ASN A 99 -19.74 35.31 6.01
C ASN A 99 -20.89 35.55 5.03
N PHE A 100 -20.66 35.21 3.76
CA PHE A 100 -21.67 35.21 2.72
C PHE A 100 -21.92 33.77 2.26
N THR A 101 -23.13 33.26 2.50
CA THR A 101 -23.52 31.89 2.14
C THR A 101 -24.45 31.87 0.92
N PHE A 102 -24.05 31.13 -0.11
CA PHE A 102 -24.81 30.99 -1.36
C PHE A 102 -25.26 29.53 -1.52
N PRO A 103 -26.58 29.27 -1.66
CA PRO A 103 -27.08 27.92 -1.85
C PRO A 103 -26.77 27.42 -3.26
N SER A 104 -25.94 26.38 -3.36
CA SER A 104 -25.63 25.63 -4.59
C SER A 104 -25.49 26.48 -5.88
N PRO A 105 -24.52 27.40 -5.96
CA PRO A 105 -24.39 28.31 -7.11
C PRO A 105 -23.88 27.63 -8.39
N PHE A 106 -23.50 26.35 -8.33
CA PHE A 106 -22.79 25.66 -9.42
C PHE A 106 -23.60 24.51 -10.02
N SER A 107 -23.68 24.49 -11.35
CA SER A 107 -24.41 23.48 -12.12
C SER A 107 -23.54 22.35 -12.66
N ALA A 108 -22.21 22.51 -12.70
CA ALA A 108 -21.27 21.54 -13.24
C ALA A 108 -19.97 21.49 -12.41
N PRO A 109 -19.30 20.32 -12.31
CA PRO A 109 -17.98 20.21 -11.70
C PRO A 109 -16.91 20.82 -12.60
N GLY A 110 -15.86 21.39 -12.01
CA GLY A 110 -14.77 22.04 -12.74
C GLY A 110 -13.99 23.05 -11.90
N PRO A 111 -12.86 23.56 -12.43
CA PRO A 111 -12.11 24.63 -11.78
C PRO A 111 -12.89 25.94 -11.86
N VAL A 112 -12.89 26.69 -10.76
CA VAL A 112 -13.60 27.94 -10.60
C VAL A 112 -12.66 29.00 -10.03
N GLN A 113 -12.70 30.18 -10.63
CA GLN A 113 -12.04 31.37 -10.12
C GLN A 113 -13.09 32.28 -9.46
N LEU A 114 -13.00 32.45 -8.15
CA LEU A 114 -13.79 33.40 -7.39
C LEU A 114 -13.06 34.73 -7.35
N THR A 115 -13.79 35.83 -7.57
CA THR A 115 -13.25 37.18 -7.50
C THR A 115 -14.11 38.01 -6.55
N VAL A 116 -13.45 38.63 -5.58
CA VAL A 116 -14.03 39.55 -4.60
C VAL A 116 -13.50 40.94 -4.92
N VAL A 117 -14.41 41.87 -5.17
CA VAL A 117 -14.10 43.29 -5.37
C VAL A 117 -14.59 44.05 -4.16
N HIS A 118 -13.69 44.76 -3.50
CA HIS A 118 -13.94 45.50 -2.27
C HIS A 118 -13.83 47.00 -2.50
N PHE A 119 -14.85 47.74 -2.06
CA PHE A 119 -14.91 49.20 -2.14
C PHE A 119 -14.83 49.79 -0.74
N PHE A 120 -13.82 50.61 -0.50
CA PHE A 120 -13.57 51.23 0.80
C PHE A 120 -13.07 52.68 0.68
N ASP A 121 -13.37 53.47 1.70
CA ASP A 121 -12.97 54.88 1.78
C ASP A 121 -11.90 55.06 2.87
N VAL A 122 -10.76 55.66 2.49
CA VAL A 122 -9.66 55.96 3.42
C VAL A 122 -9.62 57.46 3.75
N GLY A 123 -9.83 57.80 5.02
CA GLY A 123 -9.75 59.20 5.49
C GLY A 123 -10.94 60.09 5.07
N ALA A 124 -10.71 61.39 4.89
CA ALA A 124 -11.75 62.38 4.52
C ALA A 124 -12.03 62.47 3.01
N SER A 125 -11.72 61.41 2.26
CA SER A 125 -11.95 61.30 0.81
C SER A 125 -13.41 60.95 0.55
N GLU A 126 -14.32 61.92 0.65
CA GLU A 126 -15.78 61.67 0.59
C GLU A 126 -16.33 61.32 -0.82
N ASN A 127 -15.52 61.20 -1.88
CA ASN A 127 -16.07 61.07 -3.25
C ASN A 127 -15.37 60.10 -4.21
N ILE A 128 -14.33 59.35 -3.80
CA ILE A 128 -13.69 58.35 -4.66
C ILE A 128 -13.35 57.10 -3.82
N PRO A 129 -14.17 56.03 -3.87
CA PRO A 129 -13.85 54.78 -3.19
C PRO A 129 -12.66 54.11 -3.87
N LEU A 130 -11.73 53.61 -3.05
CA LEU A 130 -10.67 52.75 -3.53
C LEU A 130 -11.22 51.36 -3.80
N VAL A 131 -10.68 50.72 -4.82
CA VAL A 131 -11.10 49.39 -5.27
C VAL A 131 -9.94 48.41 -5.08
N GLU A 132 -10.18 47.37 -4.32
CA GLU A 132 -9.30 46.21 -4.22
C GLU A 132 -9.97 45.00 -4.87
N THR A 133 -9.19 44.17 -5.57
CA THR A 133 -9.69 42.94 -6.18
C THR A 133 -8.84 41.76 -5.75
N LEU A 134 -9.49 40.73 -5.22
CA LEU A 134 -8.87 39.49 -4.80
C LEU A 134 -9.48 38.33 -5.56
N SER A 135 -8.63 37.46 -6.09
CA SER A 135 -9.05 36.26 -6.79
C SER A 135 -8.55 35.02 -6.06
N VAL A 136 -9.43 34.03 -5.90
CA VAL A 136 -9.13 32.75 -5.28
C VAL A 136 -9.64 31.65 -6.21
N ASP A 137 -8.73 30.76 -6.58
CA ASP A 137 -9.07 29.61 -7.41
C ASP A 137 -9.41 28.40 -6.52
N PHE A 138 -10.48 27.68 -6.84
CA PHE A 138 -10.90 26.46 -6.16
C PHE A 138 -11.60 25.51 -7.13
N ASN A 139 -11.76 24.24 -6.76
CA ASN A 139 -12.37 23.22 -7.63
C ASN A 139 -13.71 22.76 -7.09
N ILE A 140 -14.61 22.41 -8.01
CA ILE A 140 -15.90 21.79 -7.67
C ILE A 140 -15.83 20.30 -8.01
N ASP A 141 -15.92 19.47 -6.98
CA ASP A 141 -15.88 18.02 -7.13
C ASP A 141 -17.29 17.47 -7.41
N PRO A 142 -17.44 16.48 -8.31
CA PRO A 142 -18.71 15.79 -8.50
C PRO A 142 -19.17 15.17 -7.17
N SER A 143 -20.46 15.32 -6.84
CA SER A 143 -21.04 14.95 -5.55
C SER A 143 -21.02 13.44 -5.32
N ASN A 144 -19.87 12.91 -4.88
CA ASN A 144 -19.73 11.57 -4.33
C ASN A 144 -18.85 11.67 -3.09
N GLN A 145 -19.49 11.93 -1.95
CA GLN A 145 -18.89 11.62 -0.65
C GLN A 145 -18.63 10.11 -0.60
N GLY A 146 -17.36 9.75 -0.67
CA GLY A 146 -16.91 8.39 -0.47
C GLY A 146 -15.88 7.96 -1.49
N VAL A 147 -14.66 7.77 -0.99
CA VAL A 147 -13.60 6.96 -1.56
C VAL A 147 -12.62 7.67 -2.50
N ASP A 148 -11.71 8.44 -1.89
CA ASP A 148 -10.34 8.71 -2.36
C ASP A 148 -9.33 8.43 -1.21
N MET A 149 -9.57 7.38 -0.42
CA MET A 149 -8.95 7.24 0.91
C MET A 149 -7.56 6.57 0.93
N VAL A 150 -7.06 5.99 -0.16
CA VAL A 150 -5.84 5.15 -0.07
C VAL A 150 -4.64 5.63 -0.89
N LEU A 151 -4.81 6.46 -1.94
CA LEU A 151 -3.67 6.85 -2.78
C LEU A 151 -3.47 8.33 -3.12
N SER A 152 -4.47 9.21 -2.98
CA SER A 152 -4.22 10.67 -3.01
C SER A 152 -3.40 11.16 -1.80
N PHE A 153 -3.22 10.29 -0.80
CA PHE A 153 -2.52 10.57 0.45
C PHE A 153 -0.99 10.66 0.35
N ILE A 154 -0.37 10.25 -0.76
CA ILE A 154 1.10 10.23 -0.86
C ILE A 154 1.65 11.33 -1.79
N PHE A 155 0.87 11.84 -2.76
CA PHE A 155 1.44 12.75 -3.77
C PHE A 155 0.67 14.04 -4.08
N SER A 156 -0.48 14.31 -3.46
CA SER A 156 -1.24 15.51 -3.85
C SER A 156 -2.17 16.04 -2.76
N THR A 157 -1.61 16.46 -1.62
CA THR A 157 -2.19 17.53 -0.77
C THR A 157 -1.08 18.12 0.11
N PRO A 158 -0.83 19.44 0.12
CA PRO A 158 0.20 20.06 0.96
C PRO A 158 -0.19 20.21 2.44
N PHE A 159 -1.34 19.69 2.88
CA PHE A 159 -1.81 19.82 4.27
C PHE A 159 -2.50 18.56 4.75
N LEU A 160 -1.72 17.64 5.34
CA LEU A 160 -2.21 16.59 6.21
C LEU A 160 -1.23 16.47 7.37
N SER A 161 -1.77 16.51 8.59
CA SER A 161 -1.06 16.60 9.87
C SER A 161 0.16 15.69 9.87
N SER A 162 1.34 16.24 10.19
CA SER A 162 2.61 15.51 10.34
C SER A 162 2.46 14.17 11.06
N ASP A 163 1.51 14.11 11.99
CA ASP A 163 1.19 12.97 12.85
C ASP A 163 0.68 11.75 12.06
N LEU A 164 -0.14 11.93 11.02
CA LEU A 164 -0.67 10.80 10.25
C LEU A 164 0.40 10.22 9.32
N VAL A 165 1.24 11.07 8.74
CA VAL A 165 2.41 10.64 7.95
C VAL A 165 3.41 9.90 8.83
N ALA A 166 3.71 10.44 10.02
CA ALA A 166 4.56 9.78 11.00
C ALA A 166 4.00 8.42 11.42
N LEU A 167 2.70 8.33 11.74
CA LEU A 167 2.04 7.08 12.11
C LEU A 167 2.14 6.02 10.99
N ARG A 168 1.89 6.43 9.74
CA ARG A 168 2.01 5.55 8.56
C ARG A 168 3.44 5.07 8.35
N PHE A 169 4.42 5.94 8.55
CA PHE A 169 5.84 5.59 8.45
C PHE A 169 6.22 4.53 9.49
N PHE A 170 5.86 4.74 10.76
CA PHE A 170 6.16 3.76 11.82
C PHE A 170 5.41 2.44 11.62
N LEU A 171 4.16 2.49 11.18
CA LEU A 171 3.37 1.29 10.86
C LEU A 171 4.04 0.48 9.74
N GLY A 172 4.41 1.14 8.64
CA GLY A 172 5.10 0.48 7.51
C GLY A 172 6.47 -0.08 7.90
N ALA A 173 7.23 0.65 8.71
CA ALA A 173 8.52 0.18 9.22
C ALA A 173 8.38 -1.06 10.11
N ALA A 174 7.32 -1.13 10.92
CA ALA A 174 7.02 -2.27 11.77
C ALA A 174 6.50 -3.48 10.95
N GLU A 175 5.63 -3.27 9.98
CA GLU A 175 5.04 -4.35 9.18
C GLU A 175 6.05 -4.99 8.20
N GLY A 176 6.96 -4.18 7.64
CA GLY A 176 7.86 -4.60 6.55
C GLY A 176 8.80 -5.76 6.89
N CYS A 177 9.13 -5.96 8.17
CA CYS A 177 10.00 -7.07 8.59
C CYS A 177 9.25 -8.41 8.74
N THR A 178 7.91 -8.39 8.80
CA THR A 178 7.09 -9.57 9.16
C THR A 178 7.23 -10.70 8.14
N THR A 179 7.04 -10.40 6.85
CA THR A 179 7.12 -11.42 5.79
C THR A 179 8.54 -11.94 5.61
N ALA A 180 9.55 -11.06 5.64
CA ALA A 180 10.96 -11.46 5.57
C ALA A 180 11.35 -12.34 6.76
N GLY A 181 10.94 -11.95 7.97
CA GLY A 181 11.15 -12.71 9.19
C GLY A 181 10.52 -14.09 9.11
N LEU A 182 9.27 -14.18 8.67
CA LEU A 182 8.57 -15.46 8.47
C LEU A 182 9.32 -16.38 7.48
N MET A 183 9.79 -15.86 6.34
CA MET A 183 10.54 -16.67 5.37
C MET A 183 11.87 -17.18 5.95
N LEU A 184 12.57 -16.33 6.73
CA LEU A 184 13.82 -16.71 7.39
C LEU A 184 13.56 -17.80 8.44
N ILE A 185 12.64 -17.56 9.37
CA ILE A 185 12.25 -18.48 10.43
C ILE A 185 11.76 -19.80 9.84
N ALA A 186 10.89 -19.77 8.83
CA ALA A 186 10.40 -20.98 8.18
C ALA A 186 11.55 -21.80 7.60
N SER A 187 12.54 -21.13 7.00
CA SER A 187 13.72 -21.82 6.49
C SER A 187 14.72 -22.26 7.56
N MET A 188 14.67 -21.64 8.75
CA MET A 188 15.45 -22.00 9.91
C MET A 188 14.82 -23.12 10.73
N PHE A 189 13.50 -23.34 10.69
CA PHE A 189 12.80 -24.36 11.48
C PHE A 189 12.43 -25.61 10.66
N TYR A 190 12.11 -25.46 9.37
CA TYR A 190 11.53 -26.52 8.54
C TYR A 190 12.39 -26.92 7.33
N ILE A 191 12.20 -28.14 6.84
CA ILE A 191 12.87 -28.66 5.62
C ILE A 191 12.18 -28.16 4.34
N ARG A 192 12.89 -28.17 3.19
CA ARG A 192 12.39 -27.61 1.91
C ARG A 192 11.03 -28.14 1.46
N VAL A 193 10.73 -29.40 1.76
CA VAL A 193 9.45 -30.03 1.41
C VAL A 193 8.31 -29.57 2.34
N GLU A 194 8.62 -29.24 3.60
CA GLU A 194 7.65 -28.78 4.60
C GLU A 194 7.39 -27.27 4.53
N ILE A 195 8.38 -26.48 4.10
CA ILE A 195 8.30 -25.01 4.05
C ILE A 195 7.02 -24.53 3.34
N GLY A 196 6.62 -25.20 2.25
CA GLY A 196 5.42 -24.81 1.50
C GLY A 196 4.11 -24.98 2.27
N GLU A 197 3.98 -26.02 3.07
CA GLU A 197 2.79 -26.21 3.91
C GLU A 197 2.79 -25.23 5.09
N ARG A 198 3.95 -25.01 5.71
CA ARG A 198 4.08 -24.12 6.88
C ARG A 198 3.82 -22.67 6.52
N ILE A 199 4.40 -22.18 5.42
CA ILE A 199 4.09 -20.84 4.89
C ILE A 199 2.61 -20.74 4.54
N GLY A 200 2.03 -21.79 3.95
CA GLY A 200 0.61 -21.82 3.64
C GLY A 200 -0.30 -21.69 4.85
N TRP A 201 -0.02 -22.40 5.95
CA TRP A 201 -0.79 -22.25 7.19
C TRP A 201 -0.70 -20.83 7.76
N THR A 202 0.46 -20.18 7.69
CA THR A 202 0.60 -18.80 8.13
C THR A 202 -0.20 -17.83 7.25
N PHE A 203 -0.22 -18.04 5.93
CA PHE A 203 -0.99 -17.18 5.03
C PHE A 203 -2.51 -17.45 5.08
N GLN A 204 -2.95 -18.63 5.50
CA GLN A 204 -4.37 -18.89 5.78
C GLN A 204 -4.90 -17.98 6.90
N CYS A 205 -4.04 -17.51 7.82
CA CYS A 205 -4.42 -16.52 8.83
C CYS A 205 -4.94 -15.20 8.22
N ASN A 206 -4.57 -14.87 6.98
CA ASN A 206 -5.15 -13.71 6.28
C ASN A 206 -6.65 -13.91 6.00
N GLY A 207 -7.06 -15.13 5.70
CA GLY A 207 -8.47 -15.48 5.50
C GLY A 207 -9.24 -15.42 6.81
N PHE A 208 -8.65 -15.94 7.90
CA PHE A 208 -9.21 -15.80 9.24
C PHE A 208 -9.34 -14.33 9.66
N ALA A 209 -8.33 -13.51 9.38
CA ALA A 209 -8.36 -12.07 9.65
C ALA A 209 -9.47 -11.37 8.85
N THR A 210 -9.72 -11.79 7.60
CA THR A 210 -10.83 -11.27 6.79
C THR A 210 -12.19 -11.64 7.39
N ILE A 211 -12.36 -12.87 7.85
CA ILE A 211 -13.60 -13.34 8.51
C ILE A 211 -13.86 -12.55 9.80
N ILE A 212 -12.87 -12.51 10.70
CA ILE A 212 -12.97 -11.80 11.98
C ILE A 212 -13.16 -10.29 11.73
N GLY A 213 -12.41 -9.72 10.79
CA GLY A 213 -12.53 -8.32 10.39
C GLY A 213 -13.92 -7.96 9.87
N GLY A 214 -14.55 -8.84 9.09
CA GLY A 214 -15.93 -8.66 8.64
C GLY A 214 -16.93 -8.60 9.80
N PHE A 215 -16.82 -9.49 10.79
CA PHE A 215 -17.66 -9.47 11.99
C PHE A 215 -17.41 -8.25 12.88
N LEU A 216 -16.14 -7.88 13.09
CA LEU A 216 -15.78 -6.70 13.86
C LEU A 216 -16.28 -5.42 13.18
N ALA A 217 -16.14 -5.31 11.86
CA ALA A 217 -16.65 -4.18 11.09
C ALA A 217 -18.18 -4.09 11.17
N PHE A 218 -18.89 -5.22 11.12
CA PHE A 218 -20.33 -5.25 11.32
C PHE A 218 -20.73 -4.79 12.73
N GLY A 219 -20.05 -5.26 13.76
CA GLY A 219 -20.29 -4.82 15.14
C GLY A 219 -20.02 -3.33 15.33
N ALA A 220 -18.90 -2.83 14.80
CA ALA A 220 -18.53 -1.41 14.86
C ALA A 220 -19.53 -0.51 14.12
N ALA A 221 -20.14 -1.00 13.05
CA ALA A 221 -21.13 -0.25 12.28
C ALA A 221 -22.49 -0.05 13.00
N HIS A 222 -22.74 -0.77 14.11
CA HIS A 222 -23.92 -0.54 14.97
C HIS A 222 -23.70 0.52 16.06
N VAL A 223 -22.47 0.99 16.24
CA VAL A 223 -22.17 2.09 17.16
C VAL A 223 -22.84 3.37 16.62
N ALA A 224 -23.54 4.10 17.49
CA ALA A 224 -24.26 5.30 17.07
C ALA A 224 -23.31 6.32 16.42
N PRO A 225 -23.69 6.99 15.33
CA PRO A 225 -22.83 7.98 14.65
C PRO A 225 -22.38 9.12 15.56
N THR A 226 -23.12 9.39 16.63
CA THR A 226 -22.91 10.49 17.58
C THR A 226 -22.12 10.09 18.82
N SER A 227 -21.88 8.80 19.07
CA SER A 227 -21.13 8.35 20.24
C SER A 227 -19.62 8.47 20.01
N LYS A 228 -18.89 8.96 21.01
CA LYS A 228 -17.42 8.85 21.07
C LYS A 228 -17.07 7.59 21.86
N PRO A 229 -16.20 6.70 21.35
CA PRO A 229 -15.42 6.79 20.10
C PRO A 229 -16.27 6.55 18.83
N ASN A 230 -15.90 7.22 17.74
CA ASN A 230 -16.53 7.03 16.42
C ASN A 230 -16.39 5.57 15.94
N GLN A 231 -17.28 5.13 15.03
CA GLN A 231 -17.30 3.75 14.50
C GLN A 231 -15.92 3.23 14.06
N TRP A 232 -15.17 4.04 13.29
CA TRP A 232 -13.83 3.67 12.82
C TRP A 232 -12.81 3.62 13.97
N GLN A 233 -12.89 4.52 14.94
CA GLN A 233 -12.00 4.56 16.10
C GLN A 233 -12.20 3.33 16.99
N ALA A 234 -13.45 2.90 17.19
CA ALA A 234 -13.76 1.69 17.93
C ALA A 234 -13.12 0.45 17.28
N LEU A 235 -13.21 0.34 15.95
CA LEU A 235 -12.59 -0.76 15.19
C LEU A 235 -11.06 -0.75 15.32
N TYR A 236 -10.41 0.42 15.22
CA TYR A 236 -8.96 0.54 15.42
C TYR A 236 -8.54 0.20 16.85
N LEU A 237 -9.27 0.66 17.86
CA LEU A 237 -8.94 0.36 19.26
C LEU A 237 -8.99 -1.14 19.55
N ILE A 238 -10.03 -1.83 19.07
CA ILE A 238 -10.17 -3.28 19.26
C ILE A 238 -9.04 -4.04 18.55
N THR A 239 -8.74 -3.68 17.30
CA THR A 239 -7.70 -4.35 16.52
C THR A 239 -6.30 -4.08 17.07
N CYS A 240 -5.99 -2.82 17.46
CA CYS A 240 -4.73 -2.47 18.10
C CYS A 240 -4.53 -3.21 19.43
N LEU A 241 -5.56 -3.29 20.29
CA LEU A 241 -5.47 -4.01 21.56
C LEU A 241 -5.20 -5.51 21.34
N LEU A 242 -5.88 -6.12 20.36
CA LEU A 242 -5.64 -7.52 20.00
C LEU A 242 -4.21 -7.74 19.54
N THR A 243 -3.68 -6.86 18.67
CA THR A 243 -2.28 -6.95 18.22
C THR A 243 -1.28 -6.74 19.35
N LEU A 244 -1.57 -5.85 20.32
CA LEU A 244 -0.72 -5.59 21.47
C LEU A 244 -0.61 -6.84 22.35
N VAL A 245 -1.73 -7.50 22.64
CA VAL A 245 -1.76 -8.74 23.44
C VAL A 245 -0.93 -9.83 22.77
N ILE A 246 -1.09 -10.00 21.44
CA ILE A 246 -0.31 -10.98 20.67
C ILE A 246 1.18 -10.61 20.64
N CYS A 247 1.52 -9.33 20.49
CA CYS A 247 2.90 -8.85 20.50
C CYS A 247 3.60 -9.15 21.84
N VAL A 248 2.93 -8.86 22.96
CA VAL A 248 3.45 -9.16 24.31
C VAL A 248 3.65 -10.66 24.46
N TRP A 249 2.67 -11.48 24.05
CA TRP A 249 2.79 -12.93 24.10
C TRP A 249 3.96 -13.45 23.24
N PHE A 250 4.09 -12.95 22.01
CA PHE A 250 5.15 -13.35 21.09
C PHE A 250 6.54 -12.97 21.60
N ALA A 251 6.68 -11.81 22.24
CA ALA A 251 7.95 -11.38 22.83
C ALA A 251 8.47 -12.32 23.94
N PHE A 252 7.57 -13.00 24.66
CA PHE A 252 7.95 -13.97 25.70
C PHE A 252 8.02 -15.42 25.20
N ALA A 253 7.22 -15.77 24.18
CA ALA A 253 7.06 -17.14 23.72
C ALA A 253 8.00 -17.53 22.56
N MET A 254 8.42 -16.59 21.72
CA MET A 254 9.20 -16.86 20.50
C MET A 254 10.69 -17.08 20.82
N PRO A 255 11.29 -18.23 20.44
CA PRO A 255 12.73 -18.43 20.60
C PRO A 255 13.54 -17.95 19.39
N ASP A 256 14.73 -17.40 19.65
CA ASP A 256 15.61 -16.83 18.61
C ASP A 256 16.25 -17.88 17.68
N ASN A 257 16.43 -19.11 18.16
CA ASN A 257 17.06 -20.18 17.39
C ASN A 257 16.42 -21.54 17.75
N PRO A 258 16.31 -22.48 16.80
CA PRO A 258 15.90 -23.85 17.11
C PRO A 258 16.76 -24.53 18.20
N THR A 259 18.01 -24.11 18.42
CA THR A 259 18.86 -24.62 19.50
C THR A 259 18.51 -24.05 20.88
N THR A 260 17.97 -22.83 20.94
CA THR A 260 17.55 -22.15 22.18
C THR A 260 16.05 -22.28 22.46
N ALA A 261 15.32 -23.02 21.61
CA ALA A 261 13.89 -23.24 21.72
C ALA A 261 13.51 -23.94 23.04
N ARG A 262 12.81 -23.22 23.93
CA ARG A 262 12.37 -23.75 25.24
C ARG A 262 11.26 -24.80 25.13
N PHE A 263 10.57 -24.87 23.99
CA PHE A 263 9.45 -25.78 23.75
C PHE A 263 9.86 -27.16 23.21
N LEU A 264 11.13 -27.34 22.80
CA LEU A 264 11.64 -28.60 22.29
C LEU A 264 12.44 -29.33 23.37
N SER A 265 12.24 -30.64 23.50
CA SER A 265 13.14 -31.48 24.30
C SER A 265 14.55 -31.49 23.70
N GLU A 266 15.58 -31.74 24.52
CA GLU A 266 16.96 -31.82 24.05
C GLU A 266 17.14 -32.91 22.96
N GLU A 267 16.35 -33.98 23.02
CA GLU A 267 16.31 -35.02 21.97
C GLU A 267 15.67 -34.52 20.67
N GLU A 268 14.59 -33.73 20.73
CA GLU A 268 13.98 -33.14 19.53
C GLU A 268 14.87 -32.07 18.90
N LYS A 269 15.57 -31.26 19.71
CA LYS A 269 16.58 -30.32 19.21
C LYS A 269 17.70 -31.06 18.48
N ALA A 270 18.22 -32.13 19.08
CA ALA A 270 19.24 -32.98 18.47
C ALA A 270 18.72 -33.64 17.19
N ARG A 271 17.48 -34.14 17.18
CA ARG A 271 16.84 -34.75 16.01
C ARG A 271 16.64 -33.74 14.89
N ILE A 272 16.20 -32.52 15.18
CA ILE A 272 16.07 -31.45 14.18
C ILE A 272 17.44 -31.10 13.58
N LEU A 273 18.47 -31.01 14.42
CA LEU A 273 19.85 -30.79 13.95
C LEU A 273 20.38 -31.97 13.12
N VAL A 274 20.09 -33.21 13.50
CA VAL A 274 20.53 -34.43 12.81
C VAL A 274 19.76 -34.65 11.50
N VAL A 275 18.43 -34.47 11.48
CA VAL A 275 17.62 -34.55 10.26
C VAL A 275 18.05 -33.49 9.25
N ARG A 276 18.44 -32.29 9.71
CA ARG A 276 19.05 -31.26 8.83
C ARG A 276 20.44 -31.62 8.33
N ARG A 277 21.24 -32.34 9.13
CA ARG A 277 22.55 -32.87 8.72
C ARG A 277 22.38 -33.98 7.67
N VAL A 278 21.35 -34.82 7.78
CA VAL A 278 21.19 -36.03 6.97
C VAL A 278 20.37 -35.81 5.68
N GLN A 279 19.40 -34.89 5.65
CA GLN A 279 18.55 -34.69 4.47
C GLN A 279 18.86 -33.39 3.74
N ASP A 280 19.78 -33.40 2.75
CA ASP A 280 19.91 -32.54 1.55
C ASP A 280 19.61 -31.02 1.64
N ASN A 281 19.40 -30.49 2.83
CA ASN A 281 19.00 -29.13 3.08
C ASN A 281 20.29 -28.36 3.27
N GLN A 282 20.93 -28.08 2.14
CA GLN A 282 22.16 -27.28 2.03
C GLN A 282 21.91 -25.79 2.33
N ASN A 283 20.99 -25.52 3.27
CA ASN A 283 20.79 -24.21 3.84
C ASN A 283 21.73 -24.18 5.06
N GLY A 284 22.91 -23.58 4.89
CA GLY A 284 23.91 -23.49 5.95
C GLY A 284 23.32 -22.99 7.27
N ILE A 285 23.92 -23.41 8.37
CA ILE A 285 23.56 -22.96 9.72
C ILE A 285 23.75 -21.43 9.78
N GLU A 286 22.79 -20.75 10.42
CA GLU A 286 22.73 -19.29 10.59
C GLU A 286 24.14 -18.69 10.77
N THR A 287 24.56 -17.86 9.80
CA THR A 287 25.87 -17.23 9.82
C THR A 287 25.68 -15.74 10.05
N LYS A 288 26.06 -15.25 11.23
CA LYS A 288 25.97 -13.82 11.60
C LYS A 288 26.97 -12.92 10.86
N LYS A 289 27.84 -13.48 10.02
CA LYS A 289 28.82 -12.74 9.21
C LYS A 289 28.26 -12.40 7.84
N TRP A 290 28.19 -11.11 7.53
CA TRP A 290 27.83 -10.61 6.20
C TRP A 290 28.91 -10.95 5.17
N LYS A 291 28.52 -11.57 4.05
CA LYS A 291 29.42 -11.92 2.95
C LYS A 291 29.09 -11.09 1.71
N ARG A 292 29.95 -10.09 1.41
CA ARG A 292 29.77 -9.20 0.24
C ARG A 292 29.70 -9.97 -1.08
N ASP A 293 30.47 -11.03 -1.24
CA ASP A 293 30.49 -11.83 -2.47
C ASP A 293 29.13 -12.48 -2.76
N GLN A 294 28.45 -12.99 -1.72
CA GLN A 294 27.11 -13.55 -1.85
C GLN A 294 26.08 -12.47 -2.25
N PHE A 295 26.24 -11.25 -1.75
CA PHE A 295 25.37 -10.12 -2.11
C PHE A 295 25.57 -9.69 -3.58
N VAL A 296 26.82 -9.56 -4.03
CA VAL A 296 27.11 -9.23 -5.43
C VAL A 296 26.64 -10.34 -6.38
N GLU A 297 26.76 -11.60 -5.96
CA GLU A 297 26.20 -12.73 -6.71
C GLU A 297 24.68 -12.65 -6.81
N CYS A 298 23.98 -12.27 -5.73
CA CYS A 298 22.52 -12.07 -5.70
C CYS A 298 22.06 -11.08 -6.77
N LEU A 299 22.73 -9.93 -6.87
CA LEU A 299 22.38 -8.85 -7.82
C LEU A 299 22.60 -9.25 -9.29
N LYS A 300 23.55 -10.15 -9.55
CA LYS A 300 23.83 -10.67 -10.90
C LYS A 300 22.99 -11.90 -11.27
N ASP A 301 22.19 -12.42 -10.33
CA ASP A 301 21.39 -13.62 -10.55
C ASP A 301 20.07 -13.26 -11.23
N TYR A 302 19.84 -13.82 -12.43
CA TYR A 302 18.61 -13.59 -13.18
C TYR A 302 17.36 -14.02 -12.40
N LYS A 303 17.47 -15.06 -11.56
CA LYS A 303 16.36 -15.58 -10.76
C LYS A 303 15.82 -14.53 -9.79
N THR A 304 16.71 -13.79 -9.13
CA THR A 304 16.35 -12.71 -8.20
C THR A 304 15.48 -11.67 -8.88
N TRP A 305 15.83 -11.28 -10.11
CA TRP A 305 15.06 -10.30 -10.88
C TRP A 305 13.75 -10.86 -11.42
N MET A 306 13.71 -12.13 -11.83
CA MET A 306 12.45 -12.79 -12.20
C MET A 306 11.47 -12.83 -11.02
N TRP A 307 11.96 -13.12 -9.81
CA TRP A 307 11.16 -13.04 -8.59
C TRP A 307 10.67 -11.63 -8.28
N PHE A 308 11.52 -10.62 -8.47
CA PHE A 308 11.14 -9.21 -8.35
C PHE A 308 10.01 -8.83 -9.30
N PHE A 309 10.17 -9.10 -10.59
CA PHE A 309 9.19 -8.73 -11.61
C PHE A 309 7.87 -9.47 -11.42
N TRP A 310 7.92 -10.77 -11.12
CA TRP A 310 6.71 -11.53 -10.78
C TRP A 310 6.02 -10.91 -9.57
N CYS A 311 6.75 -10.60 -8.49
CA CYS A 311 6.14 -10.04 -7.29
C CYS A 311 5.53 -8.66 -7.55
N ALA A 312 6.18 -7.81 -8.34
CA ALA A 312 5.67 -6.49 -8.71
C ALA A 312 4.37 -6.58 -9.53
N ILE A 313 4.31 -7.50 -10.50
CA ILE A 313 3.14 -7.70 -11.36
C ILE A 313 2.01 -8.38 -10.58
N ALA A 314 2.32 -9.45 -9.82
CA ALA A 314 1.39 -10.15 -8.94
C ALA A 314 0.68 -9.19 -7.96
N ASN A 315 1.40 -8.21 -7.42
CA ASN A 315 0.80 -7.30 -6.46
C ASN A 315 -0.11 -6.23 -7.08
N LEU A 316 -0.13 -6.05 -8.40
CA LEU A 316 -1.12 -5.16 -9.05
C LEU A 316 -2.55 -5.63 -8.80
N GLN A 317 -2.76 -6.94 -8.66
CA GLN A 317 -4.09 -7.52 -8.50
C GLN A 317 -4.69 -7.25 -7.12
N ASN A 318 -3.85 -6.96 -6.11
CA ASN A 318 -4.29 -6.74 -4.73
C ASN A 318 -5.13 -5.48 -4.55
N GLY A 319 -5.17 -4.57 -5.53
CA GLY A 319 -6.02 -3.37 -5.48
C GLY A 319 -7.50 -3.68 -5.34
N LEU A 320 -7.95 -4.83 -5.86
CA LEU A 320 -9.32 -5.33 -5.64
C LEU A 320 -9.59 -5.59 -4.16
N GLY A 321 -8.62 -6.09 -3.40
CA GLY A 321 -8.79 -6.35 -1.96
C GLY A 321 -9.09 -5.06 -1.20
N THR A 322 -8.36 -3.99 -1.50
CA THR A 322 -8.53 -2.66 -0.92
C THR A 322 -9.86 -2.02 -1.32
N GLU A 323 -10.26 -2.14 -2.59
CA GLU A 323 -11.48 -1.52 -3.13
C GLU A 323 -12.71 -2.46 -3.12
N SER A 324 -12.57 -3.66 -2.54
CA SER A 324 -13.60 -4.73 -2.56
C SER A 324 -14.94 -4.25 -2.03
N ALA A 325 -14.96 -3.54 -0.91
CA ALA A 325 -16.19 -3.01 -0.32
C ALA A 325 -16.89 -2.00 -1.24
N ARG A 326 -16.12 -1.16 -1.96
CA ARG A 326 -16.65 -0.20 -2.95
C ARG A 326 -17.23 -0.92 -4.16
N VAL A 327 -16.48 -1.89 -4.71
CA VAL A 327 -16.92 -2.69 -5.87
C VAL A 327 -18.20 -3.46 -5.56
N ILE A 328 -18.27 -4.11 -4.38
CA ILE A 328 -19.48 -4.85 -3.97
C ILE A 328 -20.66 -3.89 -3.73
N LYS A 329 -20.42 -2.70 -3.16
CA LYS A 329 -21.48 -1.69 -2.98
C LYS A 329 -22.11 -1.27 -4.30
N LEU A 330 -21.30 -1.13 -5.35
CA LEU A 330 -21.78 -0.75 -6.69
C LEU A 330 -22.77 -1.78 -7.26
N PHE A 331 -22.65 -3.07 -6.91
CA PHE A 331 -23.62 -4.10 -7.31
C PHE A 331 -25.03 -3.90 -6.70
N GLY A 332 -25.21 -2.93 -5.80
CA GLY A 332 -26.50 -2.57 -5.20
C GLY A 332 -26.72 -3.18 -3.81
N PHE A 333 -25.65 -3.56 -3.11
CA PHE A 333 -25.70 -3.98 -1.71
C PHE A 333 -25.50 -2.78 -0.76
N THR A 334 -26.07 -2.85 0.44
CA THR A 334 -25.88 -1.81 1.45
C THR A 334 -24.49 -1.89 2.10
N THR A 335 -23.99 -0.80 2.68
CA THR A 335 -22.67 -0.78 3.35
C THR A 335 -22.55 -1.87 4.42
N LEU A 336 -23.61 -2.11 5.21
CA LEU A 336 -23.64 -3.18 6.21
C LEU A 336 -23.60 -4.58 5.59
N GLN A 337 -24.24 -4.78 4.44
CA GLN A 337 -24.18 -6.05 3.73
C GLN A 337 -22.78 -6.26 3.13
N THR A 338 -22.14 -5.21 2.60
CA THR A 338 -20.80 -5.32 1.97
C THR A 338 -19.73 -5.79 2.94
N THR A 339 -19.81 -5.45 4.23
CA THR A 339 -18.85 -5.94 5.24
C THR A 339 -19.02 -7.44 5.50
N LEU A 340 -20.26 -7.94 5.55
CA LEU A 340 -20.54 -9.37 5.68
C LEU A 340 -20.16 -10.15 4.42
N LEU A 341 -20.37 -9.57 3.24
CA LEU A 341 -20.04 -10.20 1.96
C LEU A 341 -18.54 -10.38 1.74
N ASN A 342 -17.68 -9.80 2.58
CA ASN A 342 -16.25 -10.12 2.58
C ASN A 342 -15.90 -11.41 3.34
N ILE A 343 -16.78 -11.89 4.23
CA ILE A 343 -16.54 -13.13 5.01
C ILE A 343 -16.35 -14.35 4.09
N PRO A 344 -17.21 -14.60 3.07
CA PRO A 344 -17.01 -15.71 2.16
C PRO A 344 -15.71 -15.61 1.34
N SER A 345 -15.21 -14.40 1.06
CA SER A 345 -13.89 -14.22 0.42
C SER A 345 -12.76 -14.79 1.28
N GLY A 346 -12.81 -14.58 2.59
CA GLY A 346 -11.84 -15.15 3.54
C GLY A 346 -11.92 -16.69 3.60
N VAL A 347 -13.14 -17.25 3.59
CA VAL A 347 -13.35 -18.71 3.54
C VAL A 347 -12.80 -19.30 2.23
N ALA A 348 -13.08 -18.65 1.10
CA ALA A 348 -12.60 -19.06 -0.21
C ALA A 348 -11.06 -19.07 -0.26
N GLN A 349 -10.41 -18.07 0.32
CA GLN A 349 -8.95 -18.00 0.44
C GLN A 349 -8.39 -19.17 1.28
N ILE A 350 -9.00 -19.49 2.44
CA ILE A 350 -8.57 -20.62 3.29
C ILE A 350 -8.68 -21.94 2.53
N ILE A 351 -9.81 -22.18 1.84
CA ILE A 351 -10.04 -23.39 1.05
C ILE A 351 -8.99 -23.50 -0.06
N GLY A 352 -8.76 -22.40 -0.79
CA GLY A 352 -7.76 -22.34 -1.85
C GLY A 352 -6.37 -22.72 -1.35
N ILE A 353 -5.88 -22.03 -0.32
CA ILE A 353 -4.52 -22.25 0.20
C ILE A 353 -4.41 -23.68 0.76
N THR A 354 -5.42 -24.17 1.47
CA THR A 354 -5.44 -25.55 2.00
C THR A 354 -5.35 -26.58 0.88
N LEU A 355 -6.13 -26.40 -0.20
CA LEU A 355 -6.10 -27.28 -1.36
C LEU A 355 -4.73 -27.22 -2.06
N GLY A 356 -4.16 -26.03 -2.24
CA GLY A 356 -2.83 -25.85 -2.82
C GLY A 356 -1.73 -26.53 -2.00
N CYS A 357 -1.76 -26.39 -0.67
CA CYS A 357 -0.83 -27.07 0.24
C CYS A 357 -1.01 -28.60 0.19
N TYR A 358 -2.25 -29.10 0.14
CA TYR A 358 -2.53 -30.52 0.01
C TYR A 358 -1.99 -31.09 -1.30
N ILE A 359 -2.19 -30.40 -2.43
CA ILE A 359 -1.66 -30.80 -3.73
C ILE A 359 -0.13 -30.76 -3.73
N LEU A 360 0.48 -29.72 -3.13
CA LEU A 360 1.94 -29.61 -3.00
C LEU A 360 2.52 -30.78 -2.20
N ARG A 361 1.84 -31.23 -1.14
CA ARG A 361 2.25 -32.40 -0.37
C ARG A 361 2.25 -33.68 -1.22
N ARG A 362 1.31 -33.81 -2.15
CA ARG A 362 1.24 -34.95 -3.07
C ARG A 362 2.25 -34.85 -4.23
N PHE A 363 2.56 -33.63 -4.66
CA PHE A 363 3.44 -33.30 -5.78
C PHE A 363 4.51 -32.26 -5.36
N PRO A 364 5.59 -32.67 -4.67
CA PRO A 364 6.53 -31.76 -4.01
C PRO A 364 7.34 -30.84 -4.95
N ASN A 365 7.50 -31.22 -6.23
CA ASN A 365 8.17 -30.43 -7.28
C ASN A 365 7.18 -29.81 -8.28
N GLY A 366 5.95 -29.55 -7.83
CA GLY A 366 4.87 -29.02 -8.64
C GLY A 366 4.57 -27.54 -8.41
N ARG A 367 5.44 -26.75 -7.78
CA ARG A 367 5.09 -25.40 -7.29
C ARG A 367 4.69 -24.46 -8.42
N ALA A 368 5.45 -24.46 -9.52
CA ALA A 368 5.11 -23.68 -10.70
C ALA A 368 3.75 -24.07 -11.30
N TRP A 369 3.48 -25.37 -11.38
CA TRP A 369 2.23 -25.88 -11.96
C TRP A 369 1.02 -25.61 -11.08
N ILE A 370 1.16 -25.77 -9.75
CA ILE A 370 0.10 -25.43 -8.80
C ILE A 370 -0.21 -23.93 -8.89
N HIS A 371 0.81 -23.06 -8.96
CA HIS A 371 0.61 -21.63 -9.20
C HIS A 371 -0.21 -21.37 -10.48
N ASN A 372 0.24 -21.92 -11.62
CA ASN A 372 -0.43 -21.71 -12.91
C ASN A 372 -1.88 -22.23 -12.91
N ILE A 373 -2.13 -23.41 -12.34
CA ILE A 373 -3.47 -24.03 -12.28
C ILE A 373 -4.43 -23.17 -11.46
N PHE A 374 -3.99 -22.62 -10.32
CA PHE A 374 -4.84 -21.79 -9.47
C PHE A 374 -5.07 -20.37 -10.01
N PHE A 375 -4.28 -19.92 -10.99
CA PHE A 375 -4.54 -18.68 -11.72
C PHE A 375 -5.55 -18.83 -12.87
N ILE A 376 -5.82 -20.04 -13.38
CA ILE A 376 -6.84 -20.25 -14.42
C ILE A 376 -8.24 -19.81 -13.94
N PRO A 377 -8.71 -20.19 -12.73
CA PRO A 377 -9.97 -19.67 -12.18
C PRO A 377 -9.99 -18.15 -12.01
N ASN A 378 -8.85 -17.51 -11.70
CA ASN A 378 -8.76 -16.06 -11.57
C ASN A 378 -8.94 -15.35 -12.91
N ILE A 379 -8.35 -15.91 -13.97
CA ILE A 379 -8.56 -15.43 -15.35
C ILE A 379 -10.03 -15.54 -15.71
N LEU A 380 -10.66 -16.70 -15.44
CA LEU A 380 -12.08 -16.88 -15.69
C LEU A 380 -12.93 -15.88 -14.89
N ALA A 381 -12.60 -15.65 -13.63
CA ALA A 381 -13.30 -14.69 -12.79
C ALA A 381 -13.15 -13.25 -13.31
N ALA A 382 -11.96 -12.83 -13.75
CA ALA A 382 -11.77 -11.53 -14.38
C ALA A 382 -12.57 -11.39 -15.69
N LEU A 383 -12.64 -12.45 -16.51
CA LEU A 383 -13.47 -12.46 -17.72
C LEU A 383 -14.96 -12.37 -17.39
N ILE A 384 -15.43 -13.06 -16.34
CA ILE A 384 -16.80 -12.94 -15.84
C ILE A 384 -17.08 -11.49 -15.44
N GLN A 385 -16.15 -10.80 -14.76
CA GLN A 385 -16.36 -9.41 -14.39
C GLN A 385 -16.49 -8.46 -15.58
N ILE A 386 -15.79 -8.74 -16.68
CA ILE A 386 -15.82 -7.92 -17.90
C ILE A 386 -17.07 -8.19 -18.75
N PHE A 387 -17.42 -9.47 -18.95
CA PHE A 387 -18.43 -9.87 -19.93
C PHE A 387 -19.82 -10.14 -19.34
N LEU A 388 -19.94 -10.41 -18.04
CA LEU A 388 -21.23 -10.70 -17.44
C LEU A 388 -22.10 -9.42 -17.38
N PRO A 389 -23.39 -9.51 -17.75
CA PRO A 389 -24.31 -8.40 -17.58
C PRO A 389 -24.45 -8.00 -16.11
N TYR A 390 -24.40 -6.69 -15.83
CA TYR A 390 -24.47 -6.13 -14.47
C TYR A 390 -25.74 -6.48 -13.69
N SER A 391 -26.79 -6.93 -14.39
CA SER A 391 -28.01 -7.44 -13.76
C SER A 391 -27.76 -8.67 -12.89
N ASN A 392 -26.74 -9.48 -13.21
CA ASN A 392 -26.40 -10.69 -12.47
C ASN A 392 -25.40 -10.42 -11.33
N ARG A 393 -25.91 -9.79 -10.26
CA ARG A 393 -25.15 -9.44 -9.05
C ARG A 393 -24.47 -10.65 -8.39
N ILE A 394 -25.13 -11.81 -8.39
CA ILE A 394 -24.64 -13.05 -7.77
C ILE A 394 -23.45 -13.62 -8.55
N GLY A 395 -23.49 -13.53 -9.89
CA GLY A 395 -22.37 -13.96 -10.72
C GLY A 395 -21.11 -13.11 -10.50
N HIS A 396 -21.26 -11.79 -10.40
CA HIS A 396 -20.14 -10.90 -10.08
C HIS A 396 -19.57 -11.16 -8.67
N LEU A 397 -20.42 -11.45 -7.69
CA LEU A 397 -19.99 -11.77 -6.34
C LEU A 397 -19.23 -13.11 -6.28
N THR A 398 -19.75 -14.14 -6.95
CA THR A 398 -19.09 -15.45 -7.07
C THR A 398 -17.71 -15.33 -7.71
N ALA A 399 -17.57 -14.48 -8.74
CA ALA A 399 -16.28 -14.22 -9.37
C ALA A 399 -15.26 -13.60 -8.39
N ILE A 400 -15.69 -12.69 -7.49
CA ILE A 400 -14.81 -12.14 -6.44
C ILE A 400 -14.33 -13.25 -5.48
N TYR A 401 -15.20 -14.20 -5.13
CA TYR A 401 -14.81 -15.32 -4.26
C TYR A 401 -13.82 -16.27 -4.93
N ILE A 402 -14.01 -16.55 -6.22
CA ILE A 402 -13.08 -17.36 -7.01
C ILE A 402 -11.68 -16.69 -7.07
N LEU A 403 -11.63 -15.37 -7.26
CA LEU A 403 -10.37 -14.61 -7.27
C LEU A 403 -9.57 -14.78 -5.97
N ASN A 404 -10.26 -14.72 -4.82
CA ASN A 404 -9.63 -14.88 -3.50
C ASN A 404 -9.14 -16.31 -3.25
N MET A 405 -9.86 -17.31 -3.78
CA MET A 405 -9.46 -18.73 -3.71
C MET A 405 -8.16 -18.99 -4.49
N GLY A 406 -8.07 -18.49 -5.73
CA GLY A 406 -6.90 -18.73 -6.58
C GLY A 406 -5.69 -17.85 -6.24
N GLY A 407 -5.95 -16.56 -5.97
CA GLY A 407 -4.92 -15.54 -5.77
C GLY A 407 -4.01 -15.82 -4.57
N GLY A 408 -4.61 -16.07 -3.40
CA GLY A 408 -3.85 -16.34 -2.17
C GLY A 408 -2.97 -17.59 -2.28
N THR A 409 -3.52 -18.66 -2.85
CA THR A 409 -2.81 -19.93 -3.07
C THR A 409 -1.58 -19.75 -3.94
N SER A 410 -1.75 -19.04 -5.04
CA SER A 410 -0.72 -18.81 -6.05
C SER A 410 0.43 -17.98 -5.49
N PHE A 411 0.13 -16.99 -4.63
CA PHE A 411 1.15 -16.20 -3.93
C PHE A 411 1.97 -17.05 -2.95
N VAL A 412 1.30 -17.90 -2.16
CA VAL A 412 1.95 -18.81 -1.21
C VAL A 412 2.92 -19.78 -1.90
N MET A 413 2.53 -20.33 -3.06
CA MET A 413 3.38 -21.26 -3.82
C MET A 413 4.70 -20.60 -4.24
N ILE A 414 4.65 -19.37 -4.73
CA ILE A 414 5.86 -18.65 -5.14
C ILE A 414 6.69 -18.19 -3.94
N LEU A 415 6.06 -17.74 -2.86
CA LEU A 415 6.78 -17.36 -1.64
C LEU A 415 7.59 -18.55 -1.06
N SER A 416 6.98 -19.74 -1.05
CA SER A 416 7.64 -21.00 -0.71
C SER A 416 8.76 -21.34 -1.69
N TRP A 417 8.55 -21.09 -2.98
CA TRP A 417 9.53 -21.38 -4.01
C TRP A 417 10.76 -20.48 -3.91
N VAL A 418 10.60 -19.17 -3.74
CA VAL A 418 11.69 -18.20 -3.48
C VAL A 418 12.52 -18.63 -2.26
N THR A 419 11.83 -19.02 -1.18
CA THR A 419 12.46 -19.43 0.09
C THR A 419 13.30 -20.69 -0.05
N SER A 420 12.97 -21.58 -0.99
CA SER A 420 13.64 -22.87 -1.19
C SER A 420 14.57 -22.91 -2.40
N ALA A 421 14.43 -21.98 -3.35
CA ALA A 421 15.26 -21.86 -4.55
C ALA A 421 16.56 -21.08 -4.32
N THR A 422 16.75 -20.49 -3.14
CA THR A 422 17.94 -19.67 -2.82
C THR A 422 18.72 -20.29 -1.65
N ALA A 423 20.01 -20.50 -1.84
CA ALA A 423 20.97 -20.90 -0.79
C ALA A 423 22.02 -19.81 -0.54
N GLY A 424 22.66 -19.89 0.62
CA GLY A 424 23.55 -18.86 1.15
C GLY A 424 22.79 -17.87 2.02
N HIS A 425 23.23 -17.67 3.26
CA HIS A 425 22.54 -16.86 4.26
C HIS A 425 22.39 -15.40 3.81
N THR A 426 23.50 -14.78 3.36
CA THR A 426 23.48 -13.38 2.89
C THR A 426 22.73 -13.24 1.57
N LYS A 427 22.93 -14.18 0.63
CA LYS A 427 22.24 -14.18 -0.67
C LYS A 427 20.72 -14.28 -0.49
N LYS A 428 20.27 -15.19 0.37
CA LYS A 428 18.85 -15.41 0.65
C LYS A 428 18.18 -14.19 1.27
N LEU A 429 18.82 -13.56 2.25
CA LEU A 429 18.32 -12.33 2.85
C LEU A 429 18.17 -11.23 1.79
N ALA A 430 19.18 -11.06 0.93
CA ALA A 430 19.15 -10.10 -0.16
C ALA A 430 18.06 -10.40 -1.21
N THR A 431 17.90 -11.66 -1.63
CA THR A 431 16.86 -12.08 -2.56
C THR A 431 15.46 -11.84 -1.99
N ASN A 432 15.23 -12.16 -0.72
CA ASN A 432 13.96 -11.88 -0.04
C ASN A 432 13.70 -10.37 0.06
N GLY A 433 14.73 -9.57 0.37
CA GLY A 433 14.62 -8.11 0.40
C GLY A 433 14.22 -7.54 -0.97
N ILE A 434 14.88 -7.98 -2.05
CA ILE A 434 14.56 -7.56 -3.42
C ILE A 434 13.14 -7.99 -3.80
N PHE A 435 12.74 -9.22 -3.47
CA PHE A 435 11.36 -9.70 -3.68
C PHE A 435 10.32 -8.79 -2.99
N LEU A 436 10.59 -8.33 -1.76
CA LEU A 436 9.70 -7.43 -1.02
C LEU A 436 9.71 -5.99 -1.54
N ILE A 437 10.81 -5.51 -2.15
CA ILE A 437 10.80 -4.24 -2.88
C ILE A 437 9.82 -4.33 -4.07
N GLY A 438 9.83 -5.46 -4.80
CA GLY A 438 8.86 -5.73 -5.85
C GLY A 438 7.42 -5.75 -5.31
N TYR A 439 7.20 -6.41 -4.17
CA TYR A 439 5.92 -6.41 -3.47
C TYR A 439 5.42 -4.99 -3.19
N GLY A 440 6.26 -4.14 -2.60
CA GLY A 440 5.92 -2.75 -2.28
C GLY A 440 5.61 -1.91 -3.53
N LEU A 441 6.35 -2.10 -4.61
CA LEU A 441 6.08 -1.42 -5.89
C LEU A 441 4.70 -1.79 -6.44
N GLY A 442 4.37 -3.09 -6.48
CA GLY A 442 3.07 -3.54 -6.96
C GLY A 442 1.92 -3.03 -6.09
N GLN A 443 2.05 -3.06 -4.76
CA GLN A 443 1.04 -2.53 -3.83
C GLN A 443 0.84 -1.01 -3.96
N THR A 444 1.89 -0.27 -4.30
CA THR A 444 1.77 1.19 -4.53
C THR A 444 0.98 1.49 -5.80
N LEU A 445 1.13 0.65 -6.83
CA LEU A 445 0.48 0.83 -8.13
C LEU A 445 -0.93 0.21 -8.19
N CYS A 446 -1.24 -0.76 -7.32
CA CYS A 446 -2.44 -1.59 -7.42
C CYS A 446 -3.76 -0.82 -7.32
N THR A 447 -3.83 0.24 -6.53
CA THR A 447 -5.05 1.04 -6.34
C THR A 447 -5.12 2.24 -7.30
N GLN A 448 -4.04 2.58 -8.03
CA GLN A 448 -3.96 3.78 -8.88
C GLN A 448 -4.93 3.74 -10.06
N PHE A 449 -5.28 2.54 -10.52
CA PHE A 449 -6.19 2.37 -11.65
C PHE A 449 -7.67 2.20 -11.23
N TRP A 450 -7.98 2.01 -9.94
CA TRP A 450 -9.35 1.91 -9.42
C TRP A 450 -9.98 3.30 -9.22
N LYS A 451 -10.15 4.04 -10.31
CA LYS A 451 -10.66 5.40 -10.31
C LYS A 451 -12.17 5.45 -10.57
N ALA A 452 -12.84 6.45 -10.00
CA ALA A 452 -14.27 6.70 -10.19
C ALA A 452 -14.67 6.81 -11.68
N GLN A 453 -13.78 7.31 -12.54
CA GLN A 453 -14.02 7.42 -13.99
C GLN A 453 -14.30 6.08 -14.69
N TYR A 454 -13.92 4.95 -14.08
CA TYR A 454 -14.12 3.61 -14.65
C TYR A 454 -15.34 2.90 -14.05
N GLU A 455 -16.08 3.54 -13.15
CA GLU A 455 -17.33 3.00 -12.60
C GLU A 455 -18.44 2.91 -13.65
N PRO A 456 -19.42 2.00 -13.48
CA PRO A 456 -19.51 0.96 -12.44
C PRO A 456 -18.90 -0.40 -12.86
N LYS A 457 -18.48 -0.55 -14.12
CA LYS A 457 -18.01 -1.84 -14.66
C LYS A 457 -16.53 -2.10 -14.46
N PHE A 458 -15.70 -1.08 -14.26
CA PHE A 458 -14.24 -1.18 -14.07
C PHE A 458 -13.52 -2.02 -15.15
N ILE A 459 -13.92 -1.92 -16.41
CA ILE A 459 -13.37 -2.73 -17.51
C ILE A 459 -11.84 -2.54 -17.62
N VAL A 460 -11.36 -1.31 -17.47
CA VAL A 460 -9.92 -1.00 -17.54
C VAL A 460 -9.15 -1.67 -16.39
N PRO A 461 -9.51 -1.48 -15.10
CA PRO A 461 -8.93 -2.25 -13.99
C PRO A 461 -8.92 -3.76 -14.20
N TRP A 462 -10.04 -4.34 -14.63
CA TRP A 462 -10.13 -5.79 -14.86
C TRP A 462 -9.25 -6.27 -16.01
N THR A 463 -9.08 -5.45 -17.05
CA THR A 463 -8.18 -5.75 -18.16
C THR A 463 -6.71 -5.71 -17.72
N ILE A 464 -6.34 -4.76 -16.85
CA ILE A 464 -5.00 -4.69 -16.24
C ILE A 464 -4.76 -5.94 -15.38
N CYS A 465 -5.72 -6.34 -14.54
CA CYS A 465 -5.63 -7.58 -13.77
C CYS A 465 -5.45 -8.80 -14.68
N LEU A 466 -6.23 -8.91 -15.77
CA LEU A 466 -6.12 -10.01 -16.73
C LEU A 466 -4.74 -10.06 -17.41
N ALA A 467 -4.22 -8.90 -17.84
CA ALA A 467 -2.88 -8.80 -18.42
C ALA A 467 -1.80 -9.20 -17.39
N SER A 468 -1.96 -8.82 -16.13
CA SER A 468 -1.03 -9.20 -15.06
C SER A 468 -1.03 -10.71 -14.78
N TYR A 469 -2.19 -11.38 -14.77
CA TYR A 469 -2.26 -12.84 -14.63
C TYR A 469 -1.55 -13.57 -15.78
N ALA A 470 -1.73 -13.11 -17.02
CA ALA A 470 -1.05 -13.69 -18.18
C ALA A 470 0.47 -13.50 -18.10
N ALA A 471 0.93 -12.31 -17.69
CA ALA A 471 2.35 -12.02 -17.50
C ALA A 471 2.96 -12.87 -16.37
N ASP A 472 2.25 -13.04 -15.25
CA ASP A 472 2.73 -13.86 -14.13
C ASP A 472 2.90 -15.33 -14.52
N ILE A 473 1.92 -15.91 -15.23
CA ILE A 473 1.99 -17.28 -15.76
C ILE A 473 3.21 -17.42 -16.69
N ALA A 474 3.44 -16.43 -17.55
CA ALA A 474 4.59 -16.44 -18.47
C ALA A 474 5.92 -16.41 -17.71
N ILE A 475 6.06 -15.55 -16.69
CA ILE A 475 7.28 -15.45 -15.88
C ILE A 475 7.54 -16.75 -15.10
N VAL A 476 6.51 -17.29 -14.44
CA VAL A 476 6.61 -18.54 -13.66
C VAL A 476 6.96 -19.72 -14.54
N THR A 477 6.34 -19.82 -15.72
CA THR A 477 6.62 -20.88 -16.69
C THR A 477 8.05 -20.76 -17.24
N ALA A 478 8.49 -19.55 -17.59
CA ALA A 478 9.87 -19.31 -18.03
C ALA A 478 10.88 -19.69 -16.94
N LEU A 479 10.60 -19.32 -15.69
CA LEU A 479 11.46 -19.64 -14.55
C LEU A 479 11.55 -21.15 -14.33
N TRP A 480 10.43 -21.88 -14.47
CA TRP A 480 10.42 -23.33 -14.40
C TRP A 480 11.32 -23.98 -15.46
N PHE A 481 11.24 -23.53 -16.72
CA PHE A 481 12.10 -24.04 -17.79
C PHE A 481 13.59 -23.75 -17.51
N LEU A 482 13.91 -22.54 -17.06
CA LEU A 482 15.29 -22.14 -16.75
C LEU A 482 15.88 -22.96 -15.59
N LEU A 483 15.10 -23.16 -14.52
CA LEU A 483 15.52 -23.98 -13.37
C LEU A 483 15.64 -25.45 -13.73
N ARG A 484 14.73 -25.98 -14.56
CA ARG A 484 14.82 -27.36 -15.06
C ARG A 484 16.04 -27.56 -15.95
N ALA A 485 16.32 -26.62 -16.85
CA ALA A 485 17.51 -26.67 -17.71
C ALA A 485 18.81 -26.60 -16.89
N GLU A 486 18.84 -25.76 -15.85
CA GLU A 486 19.99 -25.66 -14.96
C GLU A 486 20.19 -26.93 -14.12
N ASN A 487 19.10 -27.55 -13.63
CA ASN A 487 19.18 -28.86 -12.98
C ASN A 487 19.72 -29.94 -13.94
N ALA A 488 19.21 -30.02 -15.18
CA ALA A 488 19.69 -30.97 -16.18
C ALA A 488 21.17 -30.76 -16.54
N ARG A 489 21.62 -29.49 -16.65
CA ARG A 489 23.03 -29.15 -16.85
C ARG A 489 23.90 -29.64 -15.68
N ARG A 490 23.42 -29.48 -14.44
CA ARG A 490 24.13 -29.96 -13.24
C ARG A 490 24.18 -31.48 -13.18
N ASP A 491 23.10 -32.16 -13.57
CA ASP A 491 23.05 -33.62 -13.63
C ASP A 491 24.02 -34.18 -14.68
N ALA A 492 24.13 -33.54 -15.85
CA ALA A 492 25.11 -33.89 -16.87
C ALA A 492 26.56 -33.71 -16.37
N LEU A 493 26.86 -32.57 -15.72
CA LEU A 493 28.19 -32.32 -15.13
C LEU A 493 28.55 -33.30 -14.00
N SER A 494 27.55 -33.73 -13.22
CA SER A 494 27.72 -34.76 -12.20
C SER A 494 27.98 -36.13 -12.82
N ALA A 495 27.36 -36.46 -13.96
CA ALA A 495 27.56 -37.71 -14.67
C ALA A 495 28.93 -37.79 -15.38
N GLU A 496 29.39 -36.70 -16.01
CA GLU A 496 30.69 -36.64 -16.71
C GLU A 496 31.90 -36.87 -15.79
N LYS A 497 31.80 -36.51 -14.51
CA LYS A 497 32.89 -36.63 -13.53
C LYS A 497 32.99 -38.00 -12.85
N GLY A 498 32.19 -38.98 -13.25
CA GLY A 498 32.36 -40.39 -12.91
C GLY A 498 32.35 -40.70 -11.41
N GLY A 499 31.17 -40.95 -10.83
CA GLY A 499 31.01 -41.76 -9.61
C GLY A 499 31.55 -41.23 -8.28
N GLU A 500 32.40 -40.20 -8.24
CA GLU A 500 32.82 -39.50 -7.02
C GLU A 500 31.73 -38.56 -6.46
N ALA A 501 30.47 -38.98 -6.54
CA ALA A 501 29.35 -38.27 -5.92
C ALA A 501 29.59 -38.06 -4.41
N ALA A 502 30.32 -38.98 -3.76
CA ALA A 502 30.66 -38.91 -2.34
C ALA A 502 31.51 -37.69 -1.95
N ASP A 503 32.42 -37.19 -2.81
CA ASP A 503 33.30 -36.05 -2.43
C ASP A 503 32.70 -34.68 -2.77
N TYR A 504 31.62 -34.65 -3.56
CA TYR A 504 30.85 -33.44 -3.80
C TYR A 504 30.08 -32.96 -2.56
N HIS A 505 29.73 -33.86 -1.65
CA HIS A 505 29.02 -33.54 -0.41
C HIS A 505 29.92 -32.95 0.68
N PHE A 506 31.25 -32.98 0.55
CA PHE A 506 32.18 -32.48 1.57
C PHE A 506 32.99 -31.26 1.09
N GLY A 507 33.18 -30.30 1.98
CA GLY A 507 34.11 -29.19 1.85
C GLY A 507 35.07 -29.18 3.05
N TYR A 508 36.03 -28.25 3.05
CA TYR A 508 37.05 -28.17 4.10
C TYR A 508 36.90 -26.85 4.84
N LEU A 509 36.67 -26.92 6.15
CA LEU A 509 36.77 -25.76 7.04
C LEU A 509 38.19 -25.66 7.57
N ARG A 510 38.78 -24.47 7.53
CA ARG A 510 40.00 -24.17 8.29
C ARG A 510 39.57 -23.77 9.69
N THR A 511 39.75 -24.65 10.66
CA THR A 511 39.55 -24.36 12.08
C THR A 511 40.89 -24.34 12.78
N VAL A 512 41.05 -23.46 13.77
CA VAL A 512 42.27 -23.40 14.57
C VAL A 512 42.06 -24.31 15.78
N ASP A 513 42.92 -25.32 15.95
CA ASP A 513 42.87 -26.21 17.11
C ASP A 513 43.25 -25.45 18.40
N ALA A 514 43.00 -26.05 19.57
CA ALA A 514 43.33 -25.48 20.88
C ALA A 514 44.83 -25.10 21.05
N SER A 515 45.68 -25.59 20.15
CA SER A 515 47.12 -25.33 20.04
C SER A 515 47.51 -24.24 19.03
N GLY A 516 46.55 -23.57 18.38
CA GLY A 516 46.82 -22.45 17.48
C GLY A 516 47.19 -22.84 16.03
N GLN A 517 47.14 -24.13 15.68
CA GLN A 517 47.42 -24.61 14.32
C GLN A 517 46.15 -24.66 13.44
N GLU A 518 46.26 -24.23 12.18
CA GLU A 518 45.19 -24.37 11.18
C GLU A 518 45.01 -25.84 10.80
N VAL A 519 43.92 -26.46 11.25
CA VAL A 519 43.50 -27.81 10.85
C VAL A 519 42.37 -27.71 9.83
N LYS A 520 42.50 -28.45 8.72
CA LYS A 520 41.45 -28.59 7.70
C LYS A 520 40.50 -29.71 8.10
N VAL A 521 39.35 -29.36 8.67
CA VAL A 521 38.30 -30.33 9.02
C VAL A 521 37.43 -30.58 7.79
N LYS A 522 37.27 -31.85 7.41
CA LYS A 522 36.34 -32.28 6.37
C LYS A 522 34.92 -32.17 6.92
N VAL A 523 34.12 -31.27 6.34
CA VAL A 523 32.76 -30.97 6.79
C VAL A 523 31.83 -31.01 5.58
N GLU A 524 30.63 -31.53 5.73
CA GLU A 524 29.67 -31.55 4.62
C GLU A 524 29.43 -30.13 4.05
N LYS A 525 29.44 -29.96 2.73
CA LYS A 525 29.19 -28.67 2.04
C LYS A 525 27.82 -28.07 2.39
N GLY A 526 26.87 -28.88 2.85
CA GLY A 526 25.59 -28.38 3.37
C GLY A 526 25.74 -27.57 4.67
N LEU A 527 26.81 -27.79 5.43
CA LEU A 527 27.16 -27.03 6.64
C LEU A 527 27.98 -25.78 6.31
N LEU A 528 28.56 -25.72 5.11
CA LEU A 528 29.20 -24.51 4.60
C LEU A 528 28.12 -23.56 4.06
N ASP A 529 28.16 -22.31 4.50
CA ASP A 529 27.34 -21.24 3.93
C ASP A 529 27.86 -20.85 2.53
N LEU A 530 27.56 -21.72 1.57
CA LEU A 530 27.79 -21.61 0.13
C LEU A 530 26.50 -21.18 -0.58
N THR A 531 26.65 -20.42 -1.67
CA THR A 531 25.50 -20.04 -2.51
C THR A 531 25.04 -21.19 -3.41
N ASP A 532 23.83 -21.09 -3.95
CA ASP A 532 23.26 -22.04 -4.91
C ASP A 532 24.05 -22.14 -6.24
N ARG A 533 24.91 -21.17 -6.57
CA ARG A 533 25.84 -21.25 -7.71
C ARG A 533 27.17 -21.89 -7.34
N GLN A 534 27.66 -21.63 -6.13
CA GLN A 534 28.91 -22.23 -5.62
C GLN A 534 28.73 -23.71 -5.32
N ASN A 535 27.55 -24.10 -4.83
CA ASN A 535 27.24 -25.48 -4.51
C ASN A 535 26.56 -26.19 -5.71
N LEU A 536 27.36 -26.88 -6.52
CA LEU A 536 26.86 -27.66 -7.67
C LEU A 536 26.03 -28.89 -7.28
N ALA A 537 26.09 -29.33 -6.02
CA ALA A 537 25.21 -30.39 -5.50
C ALA A 537 23.81 -29.85 -5.17
N PHE A 538 23.62 -28.53 -5.12
CA PHE A 538 22.30 -27.93 -4.92
C PHE A 538 21.41 -28.23 -6.13
N ARG A 539 20.20 -28.75 -5.86
CA ARG A 539 19.14 -28.92 -6.85
C ARG A 539 18.02 -27.93 -6.59
N TYR A 540 17.60 -27.22 -7.64
CA TYR A 540 16.48 -26.29 -7.56
C TYR A 540 15.18 -27.08 -7.47
N VAL A 541 14.30 -26.68 -6.56
CA VAL A 541 12.92 -27.16 -6.56
C VAL A 541 12.17 -26.56 -7.75
N LEU A 542 11.16 -27.26 -8.26
CA LEU A 542 10.38 -26.87 -9.43
C LEU A 542 8.92 -26.51 -9.08
#